data_AF-A0A929IAF8-F1
#
_entry.id   AF-A0A929IAF8-F1
#
_cell.length_a   1.000
_cell.length_b   1.000
_cell.length_c   1.000
_cell.angle_alpha   90.00
_cell.angle_beta   90.00
_cell.angle_gamma   90.00
#
_symmetry.space_group_name_H-M   'P 1'
#
loop_
_entity.id
_entity.type
_entity.pdbx_description
1 polymer ?
#
loop_
_entity_poly.entity_id
_entity_poly.type
_entity_poly.pdbx_seq_one_letter_code
_entity_poly.pdbx_strand_id
1 'polypeptide(L)'
;MNGAINEYKSQKISIEKQSTCAYPNGYVAGTALTTPVHAVMITKGFTGIWSQPDQESQGFDFQVIDQNSGNRQAIVYWYTYDTEGNPMWLTGIGDVEGDQVEIELLTVTGVKNLQSNNTSNGRRVEILATAVFKFTNCSNGEVNIKPNSISGTGGKPNSISGTGGIVRMQRLTQVLGIECTGGISDDKKPGEPNEENEEFLGNTGIYPQGNAKYHFKEWDNSTSFEVEMEDVPTGLRLQDSLTVGSFSLRGFQSFPVYLGSWL
;
A
#
# COMPACT_ATOMS: atom_id res chain seq x y z
N MET A 1 3.83 48.12 18.92
CA MET A 1 2.63 47.27 19.07
C MET A 1 2.09 46.97 17.68
N ASN A 2 2.49 45.86 17.08
CA ASN A 2 1.82 45.30 15.90
C ASN A 2 1.39 43.89 16.29
N GLY A 3 0.20 43.77 16.88
CA GLY A 3 -0.40 42.47 17.15
C GLY A 3 -0.98 41.96 15.85
N ALA A 4 -0.35 40.95 15.25
CA ALA A 4 -1.01 40.16 14.22
C ALA A 4 -2.24 39.51 14.88
N ILE A 5 -3.42 39.88 14.41
CA ILE A 5 -4.68 39.31 14.85
C ILE A 5 -4.76 37.96 14.13
N ASN A 6 -4.49 36.86 14.85
CA ASN A 6 -4.77 35.54 14.30
C ASN A 6 -6.30 35.41 14.19
N GLU A 7 -6.84 35.32 12.98
CA GLU A 7 -8.25 34.99 12.76
C GLU A 7 -8.45 33.51 13.12
N TYR A 8 -9.24 33.27 14.17
CA TYR A 8 -9.74 31.95 14.55
C TYR A 8 -11.10 31.74 13.87
N LYS A 9 -11.24 30.65 13.11
CA LYS A 9 -12.49 30.28 12.41
C LYS A 9 -12.62 28.76 12.36
N SER A 10 -13.86 28.29 12.18
CA SER A 10 -14.12 26.89 11.82
C SER A 10 -13.45 26.56 10.48
N GLN A 11 -12.75 25.43 10.44
CA GLN A 11 -12.08 24.89 9.27
C GLN A 11 -12.52 23.44 9.07
N LYS A 12 -12.86 23.08 7.83
CA LYS A 12 -13.23 21.72 7.44
C LYS A 12 -12.20 21.20 6.44
N ILE A 13 -11.64 20.03 6.73
CA ILE A 13 -10.70 19.31 5.86
C ILE A 13 -11.33 17.98 5.50
N SER A 14 -11.68 17.81 4.23
CA SER A 14 -12.26 16.58 3.70
C SER A 14 -11.23 15.81 2.88
N ILE A 15 -11.06 14.52 3.19
CA ILE A 15 -10.37 13.55 2.35
C ILE A 15 -11.43 12.57 1.85
N GLU A 16 -11.91 12.79 0.64
CA GLU A 16 -12.80 11.87 -0.02
C GLU A 16 -12.00 10.97 -0.95
N LYS A 17 -12.13 9.65 -0.76
CA LYS A 17 -11.67 8.69 -1.75
C LYS A 17 -12.85 8.26 -2.60
N GLN A 18 -13.12 9.06 -3.62
CA GLN A 18 -14.10 8.72 -4.65
C GLN A 18 -13.51 7.72 -5.64
N SER A 19 -14.25 6.65 -5.90
CA SER A 19 -13.98 5.65 -6.93
C SER A 19 -14.18 6.26 -8.32
N THR A 20 -13.17 6.98 -8.82
CA THR A 20 -13.05 7.26 -10.26
C THR A 20 -12.07 6.28 -10.89
N CYS A 21 -12.45 5.00 -10.86
CA CYS A 21 -11.88 4.02 -11.77
C CYS A 21 -12.46 4.33 -13.16
N ALA A 22 -11.66 4.98 -14.01
CA ALA A 22 -11.98 5.09 -15.42
C ALA A 22 -12.00 3.68 -16.02
N TYR A 23 -13.19 3.13 -16.26
CA TYR A 23 -13.35 2.11 -17.28
C TYR A 23 -12.88 2.68 -18.63
N PRO A 24 -12.39 1.86 -19.60
CA PRO A 24 -11.78 2.35 -20.84
C PRO A 24 -12.67 3.22 -21.74
N ASN A 25 -13.95 3.41 -21.40
CA ASN A 25 -14.91 4.17 -22.18
C ASN A 25 -15.29 5.44 -21.40
N GLY A 26 -14.49 6.48 -21.60
CA GLY A 26 -14.50 7.70 -20.82
C GLY A 26 -15.72 8.59 -21.02
N TYR A 27 -16.09 9.29 -19.94
CA TYR A 27 -16.53 10.67 -19.89
C TYR A 27 -16.22 11.17 -18.47
N VAL A 28 -15.45 12.26 -18.30
CA VAL A 28 -15.26 12.90 -16.99
C VAL A 28 -15.77 14.33 -17.10
N ALA A 29 -16.82 14.64 -16.36
CA ALA A 29 -17.34 15.99 -16.19
C ALA A 29 -16.39 16.76 -15.25
N GLY A 30 -15.93 17.92 -15.70
CA GLY A 30 -14.92 18.70 -14.99
C GLY A 30 -15.48 19.52 -13.82
N THR A 31 -14.71 19.54 -12.72
CA THR A 31 -14.60 20.66 -11.77
C THR A 31 -13.28 20.55 -11.00
N ALA A 32 -12.63 21.71 -10.82
CA ALA A 32 -11.51 22.03 -9.91
C ALA A 32 -10.46 20.93 -9.60
N LEU A 33 -9.27 21.08 -10.18
CA LEU A 33 -8.07 20.28 -9.86
C LEU A 33 -7.46 20.74 -8.52
N THR A 34 -8.01 20.28 -7.40
CA THR A 34 -7.16 19.90 -6.27
C THR A 34 -6.94 18.41 -6.44
N THR A 35 -5.75 17.98 -6.88
CA THR A 35 -5.44 16.54 -6.87
C THR A 35 -5.48 16.11 -5.41
N PRO A 36 -6.46 15.29 -4.97
CA PRO A 36 -6.32 14.64 -3.68
C PRO A 36 -5.02 13.86 -3.77
N VAL A 37 -4.15 13.98 -2.78
CA VAL A 37 -3.12 12.96 -2.58
C VAL A 37 -3.92 11.71 -2.22
N HIS A 38 -4.24 10.91 -3.24
CA HIS A 38 -4.92 9.65 -3.05
C HIS A 38 -3.96 8.74 -2.29
N ALA A 39 -4.13 8.65 -0.97
CA ALA A 39 -3.44 7.63 -0.18
C ALA A 39 -3.98 6.27 -0.63
N VAL A 40 -3.24 5.60 -1.51
CA VAL A 40 -3.54 4.22 -1.92
C VAL A 40 -3.24 3.33 -0.72
N MET A 41 -4.16 2.43 -0.41
CA MET A 41 -3.98 1.43 0.64
C MET A 41 -3.97 0.08 -0.03
N ILE A 42 -2.96 -0.75 0.26
CA ILE A 42 -2.88 -2.10 -0.28
C ILE A 42 -3.92 -2.97 0.44
N THR A 43 -4.98 -3.31 -0.27
CA THR A 43 -6.13 -4.12 0.17
C THR A 43 -6.21 -5.45 -0.59
N LYS A 44 -7.18 -6.31 -0.24
CA LYS A 44 -7.45 -7.54 -1.01
C LYS A 44 -7.71 -7.26 -2.51
N GLY A 45 -8.15 -6.04 -2.82
CA GLY A 45 -8.32 -5.54 -4.18
C GLY A 45 -7.06 -5.60 -5.02
N PHE A 46 -5.86 -5.53 -4.44
CA PHE A 46 -4.57 -5.56 -5.16
C PHE A 46 -4.11 -6.94 -5.62
N THR A 47 -4.79 -8.01 -5.17
CA THR A 47 -4.49 -9.38 -5.59
C THR A 47 -4.66 -9.55 -7.11
N GLY A 48 -3.66 -10.15 -7.76
CA GLY A 48 -3.66 -10.44 -9.19
C GLY A 48 -2.27 -10.56 -9.79
N ILE A 49 -2.23 -10.75 -11.11
CA ILE A 49 -1.01 -10.75 -11.91
C ILE A 49 -0.74 -9.33 -12.38
N TRP A 50 0.51 -8.90 -12.22
CA TRP A 50 1.03 -7.59 -12.58
C TRP A 50 2.20 -7.75 -13.55
N SER A 51 2.02 -7.31 -14.79
CA SER A 51 3.09 -7.30 -15.80
C SER A 51 4.12 -6.22 -15.53
N GLN A 52 5.35 -6.44 -15.99
CA GLN A 52 6.37 -5.41 -16.15
C GLN A 52 6.40 -4.98 -17.63
N PRO A 53 5.65 -3.95 -18.05
CA PRO A 53 5.42 -3.67 -19.48
C PRO A 53 6.68 -3.27 -20.25
N ASP A 54 7.71 -2.77 -19.55
CA ASP A 54 8.99 -2.38 -20.14
C ASP A 54 9.98 -3.57 -20.23
N GLN A 55 9.59 -4.75 -19.77
CA GLN A 55 10.40 -5.97 -19.73
C GLN A 55 9.69 -7.13 -20.42
N GLU A 56 10.42 -7.86 -21.28
CA GLU A 56 9.84 -8.93 -22.09
C GLU A 56 9.41 -10.12 -21.22
N SER A 57 8.09 -10.36 -21.16
CA SER A 57 7.47 -11.52 -20.50
C SER A 57 7.82 -11.69 -19.01
N GLN A 58 8.00 -10.59 -18.29
CA GLN A 58 8.21 -10.60 -16.84
C GLN A 58 7.04 -10.00 -16.08
N GLY A 59 6.90 -10.38 -14.81
CA GLY A 59 5.82 -9.88 -13.98
C GLY A 59 5.69 -10.62 -12.65
N PHE A 60 4.76 -10.14 -11.85
CA PHE A 60 4.51 -10.62 -10.50
C PHE A 60 3.12 -11.26 -10.43
N ASP A 61 3.00 -12.39 -9.75
CA ASP A 61 1.76 -12.75 -9.07
C ASP A 61 1.82 -12.14 -7.66
N PHE A 62 0.94 -11.18 -7.39
CA PHE A 62 0.86 -10.46 -6.12
C PHE A 62 -0.42 -10.85 -5.42
N GLN A 63 -0.34 -11.38 -4.20
CA GLN A 63 -1.51 -11.81 -3.45
C GLN A 63 -1.50 -11.20 -2.06
N VAL A 64 -2.54 -10.44 -1.75
CA VAL A 64 -2.79 -9.97 -0.39
C VAL A 64 -3.52 -11.06 0.36
N ILE A 65 -2.96 -11.46 1.49
CA ILE A 65 -3.40 -12.58 2.30
C ILE A 65 -3.55 -12.17 3.77
N ASP A 66 -4.47 -12.83 4.45
CA ASP A 66 -4.50 -12.85 5.91
C ASP A 66 -3.69 -14.06 6.39
N GLN A 67 -2.80 -13.86 7.35
CA GLN A 67 -2.24 -14.97 8.12
C GLN A 67 -2.92 -15.09 9.48
N ASN A 68 -2.80 -16.27 10.09
CA ASN A 68 -3.43 -16.61 11.37
C ASN A 68 -3.10 -15.62 12.52
N SER A 69 -2.08 -14.77 12.35
CA SER A 69 -1.68 -13.70 13.27
C SER A 69 -2.59 -12.46 13.25
N GLY A 70 -3.49 -12.33 12.26
CA GLY A 70 -4.38 -11.16 12.09
C GLY A 70 -3.76 -10.00 11.31
N ASN A 71 -2.45 -10.04 11.03
CA ASN A 71 -1.78 -9.02 10.23
C ASN A 71 -1.93 -9.33 8.73
N ARG A 72 -2.15 -8.27 7.94
CA ARG A 72 -2.17 -8.33 6.48
C ARG A 72 -0.76 -8.52 5.94
N GLN A 73 -0.61 -9.52 5.07
CA GLN A 73 0.65 -9.79 4.39
C GLN A 73 0.43 -9.84 2.88
N ALA A 74 1.50 -9.69 2.12
CA ALA A 74 1.51 -10.01 0.70
C ALA A 74 2.50 -11.12 0.42
N ILE A 75 2.08 -12.12 -0.34
CA ILE A 75 2.97 -13.08 -0.97
C ILE A 75 3.15 -12.69 -2.43
N VAL A 76 4.39 -12.77 -2.91
CA VAL A 76 4.73 -12.45 -4.29
C VAL A 76 5.48 -13.61 -4.93
N TYR A 77 5.16 -13.87 -6.20
CA TYR A 77 5.98 -14.66 -7.10
C TYR A 77 6.42 -13.75 -8.24
N TRP A 78 7.73 -13.53 -8.39
CA TRP A 78 8.29 -12.81 -9.52
C TRP A 78 8.74 -13.80 -10.59
N TYR A 79 8.10 -13.74 -11.75
CA TYR A 79 8.50 -14.47 -12.94
C TYR A 79 9.49 -13.61 -13.74
N THR A 80 10.72 -14.09 -13.87
CA THR A 80 11.84 -13.34 -14.45
C THR A 80 12.86 -14.27 -15.11
N TYR A 81 14.01 -13.73 -15.48
CA TYR A 81 15.12 -14.45 -16.07
C TYR A 81 16.40 -14.18 -15.28
N ASP A 82 17.27 -15.17 -15.16
CA ASP A 82 18.59 -14.98 -14.57
C ASP A 82 19.52 -14.20 -15.53
N THR A 83 20.74 -13.89 -15.06
CA THR A 83 21.75 -13.19 -15.87
C THR A 83 22.20 -13.92 -17.14
N GLU A 84 21.84 -15.19 -17.32
CA GLU A 84 22.11 -15.97 -18.54
C GLU A 84 20.89 -16.06 -19.47
N GLY A 85 19.75 -15.48 -19.07
CA GLY A 85 18.49 -15.52 -19.82
C GLY A 85 17.66 -16.78 -19.57
N ASN A 86 17.99 -17.59 -18.57
CA ASN A 86 17.17 -18.75 -18.21
C ASN A 86 15.95 -18.29 -17.41
N PRO A 87 14.75 -18.81 -17.70
CA PRO A 87 13.56 -18.47 -16.92
C PRO A 87 13.72 -18.96 -15.49
N MET A 88 13.39 -18.09 -14.55
CA MET A 88 13.41 -18.38 -13.12
C MET A 88 12.22 -17.72 -12.42
N TRP A 89 12.00 -18.12 -11.17
CA TRP A 89 11.05 -17.43 -10.32
C TRP A 89 11.64 -17.20 -8.94
N LEU A 90 11.33 -16.04 -8.38
CA LEU A 90 11.60 -15.69 -7.00
C LEU A 90 10.27 -15.61 -6.24
N THR A 91 10.30 -15.89 -4.95
CA THR A 91 9.12 -15.72 -4.10
C THR A 91 9.48 -15.07 -2.79
N GLY A 92 8.53 -14.44 -2.13
CA GLY A 92 8.72 -13.91 -0.79
C GLY A 92 7.39 -13.51 -0.18
N ILE A 93 7.43 -13.24 1.13
CA ILE A 93 6.30 -12.74 1.90
C ILE A 93 6.76 -11.52 2.70
N GLY A 94 5.89 -10.52 2.82
CA GLY A 94 6.14 -9.32 3.61
C GLY A 94 4.87 -8.77 4.22
N ASP A 95 5.02 -7.97 5.28
CA ASP A 95 3.91 -7.28 5.93
C ASP A 95 3.45 -6.08 5.08
N VAL A 96 2.13 -5.90 5.00
CA VAL A 96 1.56 -4.76 4.27
C VAL A 96 1.44 -3.58 5.22
N GLU A 97 2.14 -2.50 4.90
CA GLU A 97 2.17 -1.26 5.68
C GLU A 97 1.62 -0.10 4.85
N GLY A 98 0.30 0.14 4.98
CA GLY A 98 -0.38 1.23 4.27
C GLY A 98 -0.34 1.06 2.74
N ASP A 99 0.49 1.86 2.08
CA ASP A 99 0.64 1.92 0.61
C ASP A 99 1.80 1.09 0.06
N GLN A 100 2.54 0.41 0.94
CA GLN A 100 3.80 -0.24 0.62
C GLN A 100 3.88 -1.66 1.19
N VAL A 101 4.61 -2.53 0.49
CA VAL A 101 5.10 -3.80 1.05
C VAL A 101 6.55 -4.01 0.65
N GLU A 102 7.37 -4.39 1.63
CA GLU A 102 8.77 -4.78 1.43
C GLU A 102 8.89 -6.30 1.52
N ILE A 103 9.55 -6.92 0.54
CA ILE A 103 9.65 -8.38 0.41
C ILE A 103 11.08 -8.78 0.11
N GLU A 104 11.61 -9.72 0.88
CA GLU A 104 12.82 -10.45 0.52
C GLU A 104 12.46 -11.55 -0.49
N LEU A 105 12.97 -11.41 -1.71
CA LEU A 105 12.73 -12.34 -2.81
C LEU A 105 13.81 -13.43 -2.81
N LEU A 106 13.38 -14.66 -2.57
CA LEU A 106 14.21 -15.84 -2.49
C LEU A 106 13.96 -16.81 -3.64
N THR A 107 14.97 -17.63 -3.91
CA THR A 107 14.87 -18.81 -4.77
C THR A 107 15.29 -20.06 -4.01
N VAL A 108 14.88 -21.23 -4.52
CA VAL A 108 15.24 -22.53 -3.96
C VAL A 108 15.93 -23.37 -5.03
N THR A 109 17.14 -23.83 -4.74
CA THR A 109 17.92 -24.68 -5.64
C THR A 109 18.32 -26.00 -4.97
N GLY A 110 18.82 -26.95 -5.77
CA GLY A 110 19.34 -28.23 -5.29
C GLY A 110 18.28 -29.24 -4.85
N VAL A 111 17.02 -29.03 -5.25
CA VAL A 111 15.91 -29.98 -5.09
C VAL A 111 15.55 -30.56 -6.46
N LYS A 112 15.37 -31.88 -6.54
CA LYS A 112 14.92 -32.56 -7.77
C LYS A 112 13.40 -32.59 -7.86
N ASN A 113 12.89 -32.78 -9.08
CA ASN A 113 11.45 -32.98 -9.32
C ASN A 113 10.92 -34.15 -8.49
N LEU A 114 9.81 -33.93 -7.76
CA LEU A 114 9.17 -34.88 -6.85
C LEU A 114 10.09 -35.48 -5.78
N GLN A 115 11.16 -34.78 -5.39
CA GLN A 115 12.06 -35.24 -4.32
C GLN A 115 11.31 -35.37 -2.99
N SER A 116 11.56 -36.48 -2.29
CA SER A 116 11.00 -36.73 -0.95
C SER A 116 11.50 -35.71 0.07
N ASN A 117 10.60 -35.22 0.93
CA ASN A 117 10.92 -34.24 1.98
C ASN A 117 11.79 -34.81 3.13
N ASN A 118 12.02 -36.14 3.16
CA ASN A 118 12.84 -36.82 4.17
C ASN A 118 14.36 -36.73 3.91
N THR A 119 14.78 -36.15 2.77
CA THR A 119 16.19 -35.97 2.43
C THR A 119 16.41 -34.55 1.94
N SER A 120 16.85 -33.65 2.83
CA SER A 120 17.16 -32.27 2.49
C SER A 120 18.60 -32.08 1.97
N ASN A 121 19.27 -33.16 1.57
CA ASN A 121 20.64 -33.11 1.05
C ASN A 121 20.65 -32.32 -0.26
N GLY A 122 21.13 -31.08 -0.19
CA GLY A 122 21.31 -30.20 -1.34
C GLY A 122 20.34 -29.03 -1.44
N ARG A 123 19.25 -28.97 -0.67
CA ARG A 123 18.33 -27.82 -0.69
C ARG A 123 19.04 -26.56 -0.22
N ARG A 124 19.06 -25.53 -1.07
CA ARG A 124 19.61 -24.20 -0.77
C ARG A 124 18.51 -23.17 -0.97
N VAL A 125 18.34 -22.31 0.03
CA VAL A 125 17.45 -21.15 -0.02
C VAL A 125 18.34 -19.92 -0.05
N GLU A 126 18.16 -19.09 -1.06
CA GLU A 126 19.00 -17.91 -1.27
C GLU A 126 18.09 -16.70 -1.51
N ILE A 127 18.29 -15.64 -0.71
CA ILE A 127 17.64 -14.34 -0.93
C ILE A 127 18.46 -13.61 -1.99
N LEU A 128 17.83 -13.22 -3.09
CA LEU A 128 18.52 -12.61 -4.22
C LEU A 128 18.21 -11.12 -4.37
N ALA A 129 17.12 -10.62 -3.80
CA ALA A 129 16.81 -9.20 -3.77
C ALA A 129 15.88 -8.84 -2.61
N THR A 130 15.87 -7.55 -2.28
CA THR A 130 14.75 -6.90 -1.58
C THR A 130 13.94 -6.12 -2.61
N ALA A 131 12.63 -6.30 -2.61
CA ALA A 131 11.70 -5.61 -3.49
C ALA A 131 10.69 -4.80 -2.67
N VAL A 132 10.53 -3.52 -3.02
CA VAL A 132 9.56 -2.62 -2.40
C VAL A 132 8.48 -2.29 -3.42
N PHE A 133 7.26 -2.76 -3.18
CA PHE A 133 6.11 -2.52 -4.05
C PHE A 133 5.34 -1.31 -3.57
N LYS A 134 4.95 -0.44 -4.52
CA LYS A 134 4.02 0.68 -4.31
C LYS A 134 3.02 0.75 -5.44
N PHE A 135 1.78 1.07 -5.12
CA PHE A 135 0.73 1.20 -6.11
C PHE A 135 0.27 2.65 -6.24
N THR A 136 0.18 3.13 -7.48
CA THR A 136 -0.36 4.46 -7.78
C THR A 136 -1.88 4.41 -7.88
N ASN A 137 -2.42 3.29 -8.38
CA ASN A 137 -3.85 3.00 -8.44
C ASN A 137 -4.07 1.49 -8.65
N CYS A 138 -5.32 1.07 -8.82
CA CYS A 138 -5.70 -0.33 -9.03
C CYS A 138 -5.10 -0.98 -10.30
N SER A 139 -4.59 -0.19 -11.24
CA SER A 139 -4.08 -0.67 -12.52
C SER A 139 -2.58 -0.43 -12.72
N ASN A 140 -1.97 0.44 -11.92
CA ASN A 140 -0.58 0.87 -12.08
C ASN A 140 0.16 0.94 -10.74
N GLY A 141 1.42 0.57 -10.77
CA GLY A 141 2.34 0.76 -9.66
C GLY A 141 3.79 0.68 -10.10
N GLU A 142 4.68 0.68 -9.14
CA GLU A 142 6.12 0.54 -9.34
C GLU A 142 6.70 -0.37 -8.26
N VAL A 143 7.74 -1.12 -8.62
CA VAL A 143 8.52 -1.92 -7.69
C VAL A 143 9.98 -1.46 -7.73
N ASN A 144 10.56 -1.17 -6.57
CA ASN A 144 11.98 -0.88 -6.45
C ASN A 144 12.72 -2.16 -6.05
N ILE A 145 13.52 -2.68 -6.96
CA ILE A 145 14.24 -3.94 -6.79
C ILE A 145 15.69 -3.62 -6.46
N LYS A 146 16.17 -4.16 -5.33
CA LYS A 146 17.55 -4.07 -4.87
C LYS A 146 18.15 -5.47 -4.85
N PRO A 147 18.89 -5.88 -5.90
CA PRO A 147 19.62 -7.14 -5.89
C PRO A 147 20.62 -7.20 -4.75
N ASN A 148 20.73 -8.37 -4.14
CA ASN A 148 21.80 -8.64 -3.21
C ASN A 148 23.14 -8.62 -3.95
N SER A 149 24.16 -8.06 -3.30
CA SER A 149 25.49 -7.98 -3.88
C SER A 149 26.06 -9.37 -4.08
N ILE A 150 26.38 -9.73 -5.32
CA ILE A 150 27.03 -10.99 -5.64
C ILE A 150 28.52 -10.74 -5.83
N SER A 151 29.35 -11.54 -5.17
CA SER A 151 30.79 -11.52 -5.36
C SER A 151 31.18 -12.22 -6.67
N GLY A 152 31.91 -11.52 -7.54
CA GLY A 152 32.45 -12.03 -8.80
C GLY A 152 31.88 -11.34 -10.06
N THR A 153 32.73 -11.14 -11.06
CA THR A 153 32.39 -10.56 -12.37
C THR A 153 32.06 -11.68 -13.36
N GLY A 154 30.78 -11.97 -13.56
CA GLY A 154 30.31 -12.96 -14.54
C GLY A 154 28.82 -13.26 -14.37
N GLY A 155 28.13 -13.54 -15.49
CA GLY A 155 26.78 -14.10 -15.44
C GLY A 155 26.82 -15.39 -14.64
N LYS A 156 25.92 -15.52 -13.67
CA LYS A 156 25.76 -16.74 -12.88
C LYS A 156 24.34 -17.25 -13.09
N PRO A 157 24.14 -18.56 -13.24
CA PRO A 157 22.80 -19.13 -13.23
C PRO A 157 22.15 -18.84 -11.88
N ASN A 158 20.84 -18.60 -11.88
CA ASN A 158 20.06 -18.21 -10.69
C ASN A 158 20.59 -16.93 -10.00
N SER A 159 21.12 -15.98 -10.77
CA SER A 159 21.52 -14.65 -10.29
C SER A 159 20.68 -13.57 -10.99
N ILE A 160 20.40 -12.49 -10.28
CA ILE A 160 19.81 -11.26 -10.81
C ILE A 160 20.72 -10.04 -10.58
N SER A 161 22.03 -10.25 -10.40
CA SER A 161 23.01 -9.16 -10.24
C SER A 161 22.93 -8.18 -11.40
N GLY A 162 22.83 -6.88 -11.10
CA GLY A 162 22.71 -5.83 -12.11
C GLY A 162 21.26 -5.53 -12.53
N THR A 163 20.29 -6.34 -12.13
CA THR A 163 18.85 -6.12 -12.36
C THR A 163 18.25 -5.33 -11.19
N GLY A 164 18.61 -4.05 -11.06
CA GLY A 164 18.16 -3.20 -9.96
C GLY A 164 17.50 -1.91 -10.43
N GLY A 165 16.74 -1.29 -9.54
CA GLY A 165 16.08 0.00 -9.76
C GLY A 165 14.56 -0.09 -9.73
N ILE A 166 13.94 1.01 -10.13
CA ILE A 166 12.48 1.15 -10.15
C ILE A 166 11.96 0.61 -11.49
N VAL A 167 11.04 -0.35 -11.39
CA VAL A 167 10.37 -0.97 -12.53
C VAL A 167 8.88 -0.70 -12.45
N ARG A 168 8.28 -0.31 -13.56
CA ARG A 168 6.83 -0.12 -13.65
C ARG A 168 6.12 -1.46 -13.65
N MET A 169 4.92 -1.47 -13.05
CA MET A 169 4.03 -2.61 -13.10
C MET A 169 2.61 -2.21 -13.48
N GLN A 170 1.97 -3.05 -14.29
CA GLN A 170 0.60 -2.87 -14.77
C GLN A 170 -0.23 -4.12 -14.51
N ARG A 171 -1.43 -3.93 -13.97
CA ARG A 171 -2.35 -5.03 -13.66
C ARG A 171 -2.77 -5.75 -14.94
N LEU A 172 -2.61 -7.07 -14.96
CA LEU A 172 -3.10 -7.96 -16.03
C LEU A 172 -4.40 -8.67 -15.65
N THR A 173 -4.56 -9.07 -14.39
CA THR A 173 -5.74 -9.82 -13.96
C THR A 173 -6.41 -9.16 -12.78
N GLN A 174 -7.72 -9.37 -12.65
CA GLN A 174 -8.50 -9.04 -11.48
C GLN A 174 -9.22 -10.30 -11.01
N VAL A 175 -9.16 -10.57 -9.72
CA VAL A 175 -9.87 -11.72 -9.15
C VAL A 175 -11.37 -11.45 -9.24
N LEU A 176 -12.09 -12.40 -9.83
CA LEU A 176 -13.54 -12.28 -10.00
C LEU A 176 -14.22 -12.10 -8.63
N GLY A 177 -15.07 -11.09 -8.52
CA GLY A 177 -15.81 -10.78 -7.30
C GLY A 177 -15.01 -10.02 -6.23
N ILE A 178 -13.76 -9.64 -6.54
CA ILE A 178 -12.97 -8.71 -5.71
C ILE A 178 -12.88 -7.37 -6.43
N GLU A 179 -13.43 -6.33 -5.82
CA GLU A 179 -13.30 -4.96 -6.31
C GLU A 179 -12.01 -4.32 -5.82
N CYS A 180 -11.49 -3.38 -6.62
CA CYS A 180 -10.39 -2.52 -6.23
C CYS A 180 -10.81 -1.07 -6.43
N THR A 181 -10.94 -0.36 -5.32
CA THR A 181 -11.09 1.10 -5.22
C THR A 181 -9.76 1.76 -4.87
N GLY A 182 -8.79 0.95 -4.43
CA GLY A 182 -7.50 1.37 -3.91
C GLY A 182 -7.57 1.80 -2.46
N GLY A 183 -8.75 1.76 -1.82
CA GLY A 183 -9.00 2.20 -0.45
C GLY A 183 -9.55 1.08 0.43
N ILE A 184 -9.70 1.38 1.73
CA ILE A 184 -10.05 0.39 2.75
C ILE A 184 -11.42 -0.27 2.54
N SER A 185 -12.34 0.38 1.80
CA SER A 185 -13.63 -0.22 1.41
C SER A 185 -13.48 -1.56 0.68
N ASP A 186 -12.35 -1.78 0.01
CA ASP A 186 -12.05 -3.06 -0.66
C ASP A 186 -12.03 -4.24 0.30
N ASP A 187 -11.79 -4.03 1.59
CA ASP A 187 -11.70 -5.07 2.61
C ASP A 187 -13.03 -5.34 3.32
N LYS A 188 -14.05 -4.48 3.10
CA LYS A 188 -15.40 -4.68 3.62
C LYS A 188 -15.95 -6.06 3.24
N LYS A 189 -16.62 -6.74 4.18
CA LYS A 189 -17.16 -8.08 3.91
C LYS A 189 -18.51 -7.97 3.18
N PRO A 190 -18.82 -8.94 2.31
CA PRO A 190 -20.13 -9.00 1.68
C PRO A 190 -21.26 -9.01 2.72
N GLY A 191 -22.21 -8.09 2.58
CA GLY A 191 -23.37 -7.99 3.46
C GLY A 191 -23.15 -7.20 4.75
N GLU A 192 -21.97 -6.63 4.98
CA GLU A 192 -21.80 -5.66 6.06
C GLU A 192 -22.52 -4.34 5.73
N PRO A 193 -23.26 -3.75 6.70
CA PRO A 193 -23.91 -2.46 6.50
C PRO A 193 -22.86 -1.37 6.27
N ASN A 194 -23.28 -0.26 5.66
CA ASN A 194 -22.43 0.93 5.60
C ASN A 194 -22.14 1.45 7.01
N GLU A 195 -20.93 1.93 7.22
CA GLU A 195 -20.48 2.44 8.51
C GLU A 195 -20.45 3.97 8.48
N GLU A 196 -20.87 4.59 9.58
CA GLU A 196 -20.79 6.03 9.80
C GLU A 196 -20.42 6.28 11.26
N ASN A 197 -19.27 6.92 11.48
CA ASN A 197 -18.74 7.21 12.82
C ASN A 197 -18.38 8.69 12.94
N GLU A 198 -18.72 9.30 14.07
CA GLU A 198 -18.32 10.66 14.42
C GLU A 198 -17.76 10.65 15.86
N GLU A 199 -16.55 11.17 16.06
CA GLU A 199 -16.00 11.36 17.41
C GLU A 199 -15.14 12.63 17.52
N PHE A 200 -15.02 13.13 18.75
CA PHE A 200 -14.15 14.25 19.09
C PHE A 200 -12.69 13.81 19.22
N LEU A 201 -11.78 14.62 18.66
CA LEU A 201 -10.34 14.42 18.77
C LEU A 201 -9.81 15.03 20.08
N GLY A 202 -8.78 14.40 20.66
CA GLY A 202 -8.13 14.90 21.86
C GLY A 202 -7.38 16.21 21.60
N ASN A 203 -7.62 17.23 22.43
CA ASN A 203 -6.86 18.48 22.37
C ASN A 203 -5.52 18.33 23.13
N THR A 204 -4.45 18.65 22.43
CA THR A 204 -3.05 18.50 22.86
C THR A 204 -2.53 19.72 23.63
N GLY A 205 -3.30 20.80 23.66
CA GLY A 205 -3.01 22.05 24.38
C GLY A 205 -2.30 23.13 23.56
N ILE A 206 -1.92 22.87 22.31
CA ILE A 206 -1.28 23.88 21.43
C ILE A 206 -2.24 25.04 21.16
N TYR A 207 -3.51 24.71 20.91
CA TYR A 207 -4.62 25.67 20.86
C TYR A 207 -5.61 25.32 21.96
N PRO A 208 -5.52 25.94 23.15
CA PRO A 208 -6.30 25.53 24.32
C PRO A 208 -7.82 25.66 24.16
N GLN A 209 -8.28 26.50 23.23
CA GLN A 209 -9.71 26.63 22.89
C GLN A 209 -10.10 25.79 21.68
N GLY A 210 -9.10 25.26 20.95
CA GLY A 210 -9.33 24.46 19.75
C GLY A 210 -10.10 23.20 20.09
N ASN A 211 -11.09 22.89 19.27
CA ASN A 211 -11.76 21.60 19.29
C ASN A 211 -11.72 21.01 17.88
N ALA A 212 -11.81 19.69 17.79
CA ALA A 212 -11.91 19.02 16.52
C ALA A 212 -12.74 17.75 16.66
N LYS A 213 -13.45 17.39 15.60
CA LYS A 213 -14.12 16.11 15.46
C LYS A 213 -13.85 15.54 14.08
N TYR A 214 -13.90 14.22 13.95
CA TYR A 214 -13.86 13.58 12.65
C TYR A 214 -15.21 12.96 12.30
N HIS A 215 -15.48 12.84 11.01
CA HIS A 215 -16.62 12.12 10.46
C HIS A 215 -16.11 11.11 9.43
N PHE A 216 -16.35 9.83 9.69
CA PHE A 216 -15.96 8.71 8.82
C PHE A 216 -17.20 8.07 8.23
N LYS A 217 -17.17 7.78 6.93
CA LYS A 217 -18.21 7.02 6.22
C LYS A 217 -17.59 5.98 5.33
N GLU A 218 -18.11 4.76 5.38
CA GLU A 218 -17.71 3.68 4.50
C GLU A 218 -18.92 3.09 3.77
N TRP A 219 -18.81 3.06 2.45
CA TRP A 219 -19.70 2.35 1.53
C TRP A 219 -18.93 1.21 0.87
N ASP A 220 -19.65 0.36 0.11
CA ASP A 220 -19.04 -0.81 -0.54
C ASP A 220 -17.85 -0.48 -1.45
N ASN A 221 -17.88 0.70 -2.08
CA ASN A 221 -16.92 1.10 -3.11
C ASN A 221 -16.22 2.44 -2.83
N SER A 222 -16.40 2.99 -1.62
CA SER A 222 -15.86 4.30 -1.30
C SER A 222 -15.77 4.51 0.20
N THR A 223 -14.84 5.38 0.58
CA THR A 223 -14.64 5.81 1.95
C THR A 223 -14.49 7.32 1.96
N SER A 224 -15.14 7.98 2.91
CA SER A 224 -15.00 9.41 3.17
C SER A 224 -14.49 9.60 4.58
N PHE A 225 -13.50 10.48 4.72
CA PHE A 225 -12.99 10.88 6.02
C PHE A 225 -12.89 12.40 6.06
N GLU A 226 -13.46 12.99 7.10
CA GLU A 226 -13.54 14.43 7.24
C GLU A 226 -13.14 14.85 8.65
N VAL A 227 -12.44 15.97 8.78
CA VAL A 227 -12.15 16.60 10.07
C VAL A 227 -12.70 18.01 10.06
N GLU A 228 -13.52 18.31 11.06
CA GLU A 228 -13.98 19.66 11.37
C GLU A 228 -13.21 20.14 12.59
N MET A 229 -12.63 21.34 12.50
CA MET A 229 -11.88 21.98 13.57
C MET A 229 -12.48 23.36 13.84
N GLU A 230 -12.56 23.76 15.09
CA GLU A 230 -13.00 25.08 15.50
C GLU A 230 -11.96 25.73 16.41
N ASP A 231 -11.98 27.05 16.48
CA ASP A 231 -11.09 27.84 17.35
C ASP A 231 -9.58 27.56 17.15
N VAL A 232 -9.22 27.28 15.89
CA VAL A 232 -7.84 27.15 15.43
C VAL A 232 -7.48 28.23 14.41
N PRO A 233 -6.20 28.61 14.25
CA PRO A 233 -5.78 29.56 13.23
C PRO A 233 -6.15 29.11 11.82
N THR A 234 -6.53 30.07 10.98
CA THR A 234 -6.81 29.76 9.58
C THR A 234 -5.56 29.39 8.78
N GLY A 235 -5.69 28.41 7.89
CA GLY A 235 -4.63 28.03 6.94
C GLY A 235 -3.77 26.85 7.40
N LEU A 236 -4.15 26.18 8.49
CA LEU A 236 -3.55 24.92 8.89
C LEU A 236 -3.72 23.88 7.77
N ARG A 237 -2.65 23.15 7.48
CA ARG A 237 -2.63 22.02 6.54
C ARG A 237 -2.14 20.78 7.27
N LEU A 238 -2.73 19.64 6.96
CA LEU A 238 -2.15 18.35 7.30
C LEU A 238 -0.86 18.20 6.48
N GLN A 239 0.31 18.30 7.12
CA GLN A 239 1.59 18.27 6.40
C GLN A 239 2.24 16.88 6.35
N ASP A 240 2.02 16.03 7.36
CA ASP A 240 2.83 14.79 7.47
C ASP A 240 1.99 13.51 7.57
N SER A 241 0.92 13.52 8.35
CA SER A 241 -0.05 12.43 8.46
C SER A 241 -1.09 12.81 9.50
N LEU A 242 -2.37 12.48 9.28
CA LEU A 242 -3.36 12.47 10.35
C LEU A 242 -3.56 11.02 10.80
N THR A 243 -3.00 10.68 11.94
CA THR A 243 -3.27 9.40 12.61
C THR A 243 -4.37 9.64 13.63
N VAL A 244 -5.60 9.22 13.32
CA VAL A 244 -6.72 9.28 14.27
C VAL A 244 -6.64 8.07 15.18
N GLY A 245 -6.43 8.31 16.48
CA GLY A 245 -6.18 7.40 17.61
C GLY A 245 -6.43 5.88 17.46
N SER A 246 -6.95 5.25 18.51
CA SER A 246 -7.10 3.78 18.58
C SER A 246 -8.30 3.31 17.77
N PHE A 247 -8.21 3.37 16.45
CA PHE A 247 -9.19 2.75 15.56
C PHE A 247 -8.92 1.25 15.45
N SER A 248 -9.79 0.44 16.05
CA SER A 248 -9.87 -1.00 15.82
C SER A 248 -10.88 -1.24 14.68
N LEU A 249 -10.44 -1.08 13.43
CA LEU A 249 -11.04 -1.86 12.35
C LEU A 249 -10.58 -3.30 12.57
N ARG A 250 -11.52 -4.25 12.70
CA ARG A 250 -11.22 -5.65 13.06
C ARG A 250 -10.05 -6.18 12.23
N GLY A 251 -8.87 -6.31 12.86
CA GLY A 251 -7.66 -6.85 12.23
C GLY A 251 -6.36 -6.15 12.60
N PHE A 252 -6.36 -4.89 13.04
CA PHE A 252 -5.10 -4.17 13.30
C PHE A 252 -4.79 -4.01 14.80
N GLN A 253 -3.56 -4.39 15.17
CA GLN A 253 -3.03 -4.22 16.52
C GLN A 253 -2.78 -2.74 16.83
N SER A 254 -3.08 -2.36 18.07
CA SER A 254 -2.96 -1.01 18.62
C SER A 254 -1.51 -0.48 18.61
N PHE A 255 -1.30 0.75 18.11
CA PHE A 255 -0.07 1.50 18.33
C PHE A 255 -0.32 2.71 19.25
N PRO A 256 0.51 2.94 20.28
CA PRO A 256 0.46 4.15 21.09
C PRO A 256 1.07 5.34 20.31
N VAL A 257 0.49 6.55 20.43
CA VAL A 257 1.04 7.77 19.81
C VAL A 257 1.34 8.84 20.85
N TYR A 258 2.55 9.37 20.78
CA TYR A 258 3.02 10.59 21.43
C TYR A 258 3.04 11.75 20.43
N LEU A 259 2.78 12.96 20.92
CA LEU A 259 2.77 14.20 20.14
C LEU A 259 4.18 14.67 19.80
N GLY A 260 4.49 14.74 18.50
CA GLY A 260 5.66 15.44 17.95
C GLY A 260 5.31 16.84 17.46
N SER A 261 6.28 17.76 17.58
CA SER A 261 6.16 19.23 17.49
C SER A 261 5.79 19.80 16.11
N TRP A 262 4.90 20.80 16.11
CA TRP A 262 4.58 21.68 14.98
C TRP A 262 5.55 22.87 14.95
N LEU A 263 6.04 23.25 13.77
CA LEU A 263 6.67 24.55 13.49
C LEU A 263 5.81 25.35 12.51
#